data_AF-A0A383EQ31-F1
#
_entry.id   AF-A0A383EQ31-F1
#
_cell.length_a   1.000
_cell.length_b   1.000
_cell.length_c   1.000
_cell.angle_alpha   90.00
_cell.angle_beta   90.00
_cell.angle_gamma   90.00
#
_symmetry.space_group_name_H-M   'P 1'
#
loop_
_entity.id
_entity.type
_entity.pdbx_description
1 polymer ?
#
loop_
_entity_poly.entity_id
_entity_poly.type
_entity_poly.pdbx_seq_one_letter_code
_entity_poly.pdbx_strand_id
1 'polypeptide(L)'
;MVPDSMANDVETISEKIIAVRDRWHTKNHPLFTTLANGDLDIRVLGIHQAMHAKFVVLALEAFGILYSRGDAELKKMCVENLAEEEGLIAQHAVGE
;
A
#
# COMPACT_ATOMS: atom_id res chain seq x y z
N MET A 1 -47.02 7.11 -8.86
CA MET A 1 -46.09 6.04 -9.27
C MET A 1 -44.90 6.72 -9.93
N VAL A 2 -43.79 6.88 -9.20
CA VAL A 2 -42.54 7.42 -9.76
C VAL A 2 -41.87 6.27 -10.53
N PRO A 3 -41.27 6.49 -11.71
CA PRO A 3 -40.61 5.43 -12.47
C PRO A 3 -39.41 4.86 -11.69
N ASP A 4 -39.32 3.54 -11.61
CA ASP A 4 -38.22 2.75 -11.01
C ASP A 4 -36.88 2.86 -11.76
N SER A 5 -36.60 3.96 -12.47
CA SER A 5 -35.36 4.11 -13.25
C SER A 5 -34.26 4.90 -12.53
N MET A 6 -34.38 5.06 -11.21
CA MET A 6 -33.27 5.52 -10.36
C MET A 6 -32.70 4.31 -9.60
N ALA A 7 -32.38 3.25 -10.33
CA ALA A 7 -31.50 2.20 -9.83
C ALA A 7 -30.11 2.82 -9.66
N ASN A 8 -29.94 3.47 -8.51
CA ASN A 8 -28.72 3.89 -7.87
C ASN A 8 -27.47 3.15 -8.39
N ASP A 9 -26.74 3.75 -9.33
CA ASP A 9 -25.32 3.48 -9.61
C ASP A 9 -24.48 3.88 -8.39
N VAL A 10 -24.76 3.28 -7.23
CA VAL A 10 -23.96 3.49 -6.03
C VAL A 10 -22.81 2.51 -6.16
N GLU A 11 -21.73 2.98 -6.78
CA GLU A 11 -20.42 2.34 -6.65
C GLU A 11 -20.22 1.97 -5.17
N THR A 12 -19.98 0.69 -4.94
CA THR A 12 -19.63 0.14 -3.64
C THR A 12 -18.43 0.90 -3.07
N ILE A 13 -18.29 0.93 -1.74
CA ILE A 13 -17.12 1.54 -1.09
C ILE A 13 -15.82 0.92 -1.64
N SER A 14 -15.84 -0.38 -1.91
CA SER A 14 -14.72 -1.10 -2.52
C SER A 14 -14.35 -0.55 -3.90
N GLU A 15 -15.33 -0.31 -4.78
CA GLU A 15 -15.10 0.26 -6.12
C GLU A 15 -14.51 1.67 -6.01
N LYS A 16 -14.97 2.48 -5.06
CA LYS A 16 -14.40 3.82 -4.80
C LYS A 16 -12.95 3.76 -4.33
N ILE A 17 -12.63 2.83 -3.42
CA ILE A 17 -11.25 2.62 -2.95
C ILE A 17 -10.36 2.17 -4.11
N ILE A 18 -10.85 1.25 -4.94
CA ILE A 18 -10.14 0.76 -6.14
C ILE A 18 -9.88 1.92 -7.11
N ALA A 19 -10.88 2.77 -7.37
CA ALA A 19 -10.73 3.92 -8.26
C ALA A 19 -9.67 4.91 -7.75
N VAL A 20 -9.61 5.17 -6.43
CA VAL A 20 -8.57 6.02 -5.83
C VAL A 20 -7.20 5.37 -5.98
N ARG A 21 -7.07 4.07 -5.66
CA ARG A 21 -5.83 3.32 -5.85
C ARG A 21 -5.38 3.42 -7.30
N ASP A 22 -6.22 3.08 -8.26
CA ASP A 22 -5.83 3.03 -9.67
C ASP A 22 -5.44 4.39 -10.23
N ARG A 23 -5.98 5.48 -9.67
CA ARG A 23 -5.56 6.84 -10.00
C ARG A 23 -4.21 7.21 -9.39
N TRP A 24 -3.96 6.86 -8.13
CA TRP A 24 -2.85 7.42 -7.34
C TRP A 24 -1.73 6.43 -7.00
N HIS A 25 -1.86 5.17 -7.40
CA HIS A 25 -0.84 4.17 -7.13
C HIS A 25 0.50 4.59 -7.76
N THR A 26 1.56 4.45 -6.96
CA THR A 26 2.94 4.74 -7.34
C THR A 26 3.38 4.13 -8.67
N LYS A 27 2.81 2.99 -9.10
CA LYS A 27 3.09 2.36 -10.40
C LYS A 27 2.84 3.28 -11.60
N ASN A 28 1.95 4.27 -11.44
CA ASN A 28 1.62 5.25 -12.49
C ASN A 28 2.48 6.52 -12.41
N HIS A 29 3.30 6.67 -11.37
CA HIS A 29 4.13 7.85 -11.20
C HIS A 29 5.36 7.78 -12.13
N PRO A 30 5.77 8.90 -12.78
CA PRO A 30 6.85 8.91 -13.76
C PRO A 30 8.13 8.19 -13.32
N LEU A 31 8.54 8.39 -12.06
CA LEU A 31 9.70 7.70 -11.48
C LEU A 31 9.64 6.17 -11.63
N PHE A 32 8.49 5.54 -11.34
CA PHE A 32 8.35 4.09 -11.38
C PHE A 32 8.10 3.57 -12.80
N THR A 33 7.41 4.33 -13.65
CA THR A 33 7.27 3.97 -15.07
C THR A 33 8.61 4.02 -15.79
N THR A 34 9.45 5.03 -15.51
CA THR A 34 10.80 5.14 -16.08
C THR A 34 11.73 4.04 -15.55
N LEU A 35 11.60 3.68 -14.26
CA LEU A 35 12.31 2.54 -13.69
C LEU A 35 11.92 1.23 -14.40
N ALA A 36 10.61 0.98 -14.60
CA ALA A 36 10.11 -0.22 -15.25
C ALA A 36 10.59 -0.34 -16.70
N ASN A 37 10.78 0.78 -17.40
CA ASN A 37 11.34 0.81 -18.76
C ASN A 37 12.85 0.58 -18.81
N GLY A 38 13.55 0.61 -17.66
CA GLY A 38 15.01 0.50 -17.60
C GLY A 38 15.77 1.80 -17.87
N ASP A 39 15.06 2.91 -18.00
CA ASP A 39 15.62 4.22 -18.40
C ASP A 39 15.96 5.13 -17.21
N LEU A 40 15.71 4.68 -15.98
CA LEU A 40 15.89 5.53 -14.80
C LEU A 40 17.37 5.68 -14.45
N ASP A 41 17.81 6.93 -14.34
CA ASP A 41 19.15 7.26 -13.84
C ASP A 41 19.36 6.68 -12.43
N ILE A 42 20.46 5.94 -12.26
CA ILE A 42 20.82 5.27 -11.01
C ILE A 42 20.95 6.23 -9.83
N ARG A 43 21.37 7.48 -10.06
CA ARG A 43 21.44 8.53 -9.04
C ARG A 43 20.04 8.89 -8.55
N VAL A 44 19.07 9.00 -9.45
CA VAL A 44 17.68 9.29 -9.10
C VAL A 44 17.09 8.14 -8.28
N LEU A 45 17.37 6.89 -8.68
CA LEU A 45 16.97 5.71 -7.90
C LEU A 45 17.60 5.74 -6.50
N GLY A 46 18.89 6.05 -6.38
CA GLY A 46 19.57 6.16 -5.09
C GLY A 46 18.97 7.21 -4.16
N ILE A 47 18.62 8.38 -4.71
CA ILE A 47 17.94 9.45 -3.95
C ILE A 47 16.56 8.96 -3.46
N HIS A 48 15.78 8.33 -4.35
CA HIS A 48 14.49 7.76 -3.99
C HIS A 48 14.62 6.72 -2.87
N GLN A 49 15.60 5.81 -2.96
CA GLN A 49 15.84 4.79 -1.93
C GLN A 49 16.21 5.42 -0.58
N ALA A 50 17.01 6.49 -0.57
CA ALA A 50 17.33 7.21 0.67
C ALA A 50 16.08 7.89 1.29
N MET A 51 15.20 8.46 0.45
CA MET A 51 13.92 9.01 0.91
C MET A 51 12.98 7.91 1.41
N HIS A 52 12.95 6.78 0.71
CA HIS A 52 12.13 5.63 1.07
C HIS A 52 12.55 5.02 2.42
N ALA A 53 13.85 4.92 2.69
CA ALA A 53 14.35 4.48 3.99
C ALA A 53 13.83 5.38 5.13
N LYS A 54 13.84 6.70 4.94
CA LYS A 54 13.24 7.63 5.91
C LYS A 54 11.74 7.42 6.08
N PHE A 55 11.02 7.18 4.98
CA PHE A 55 9.59 6.87 5.02
C PHE A 55 9.30 5.58 5.80
N VAL A 56 10.07 4.51 5.60
CA VAL A 56 9.89 3.22 6.31
C VAL A 56 10.06 3.40 7.82
N VAL A 57 11.06 4.17 8.26
CA VAL A 57 11.24 4.48 9.69
C VAL A 57 10.00 5.17 10.27
N LEU A 58 9.45 6.18 9.58
CA LEU A 58 8.25 6.88 10.04
C LEU A 58 6.99 6.01 9.97
N ALA A 59 6.89 5.14 8.96
CA ALA A 59 5.77 4.21 8.82
C ALA A 59 5.74 3.22 9.99
N LEU A 60 6.90 2.70 10.40
CA LEU A 60 7.02 1.79 11.56
C LEU A 60 6.50 2.43 12.85
N GLU A 61 6.85 3.70 13.10
CA GLU A 61 6.33 4.45 14.25
C GLU A 61 4.80 4.59 14.20
N ALA A 62 4.24 4.85 13.01
CA ALA A 62 2.81 4.97 12.81
C ALA A 62 2.04 3.65 13.06
N PHE A 63 2.65 2.50 12.79
CA PHE A 63 2.07 1.19 13.16
C PHE A 63 1.85 1.07 14.66
N GLY A 64 2.73 1.64 15.49
CA GLY A 64 2.53 1.69 16.95
C GLY A 64 1.25 2.44 17.35
N ILE A 65 0.92 3.52 16.64
CA ILE A 65 -0.32 4.27 16.86
C ILE A 65 -1.53 3.42 16.47
N LEU A 66 -1.50 2.80 15.29
CA LEU A 66 -2.56 1.90 14.82
C LEU A 66 -2.79 0.75 15.78
N TYR A 67 -1.72 0.11 16.25
CA TYR A 67 -1.81 -0.98 17.24
C TYR A 67 -2.42 -0.51 18.56
N SER A 68 -2.02 0.66 19.07
CA SER A 68 -2.52 1.15 20.36
C SER A 68 -4.02 1.50 20.34
N ARG A 69 -4.54 1.97 19.20
CA ARG A 69 -5.91 2.52 19.06
C ARG A 69 -6.88 1.64 18.27
N GLY A 70 -6.37 0.68 17.51
CA GLY A 70 -7.16 -0.21 16.67
C GLY A 70 -8.01 -1.18 17.48
N ASP A 71 -9.01 -1.76 16.81
CA ASP A 71 -9.73 -2.92 17.33
C ASP A 71 -8.84 -4.19 17.26
N ALA A 72 -9.40 -5.33 17.67
CA ALA A 72 -8.64 -6.58 17.73
C ALA A 72 -8.10 -7.02 16.36
N GLU A 73 -8.86 -6.82 15.29
CA GLU A 73 -8.46 -7.19 13.92
C GLU A 73 -7.32 -6.30 13.42
N LEU A 74 -7.40 -4.99 13.63
CA LEU A 74 -6.33 -4.07 13.27
C LEU A 74 -5.04 -4.36 14.04
N LYS A 75 -5.15 -4.69 15.33
CA LYS A 75 -3.99 -5.08 16.14
C LYS A 75 -3.32 -6.33 15.60
N LYS A 76 -4.12 -7.35 15.27
CA LYS A 76 -3.61 -8.60 14.71
C LYS A 76 -2.91 -8.37 13.37
N MET A 77 -3.53 -7.60 12.47
CA MET A 77 -2.91 -7.22 11.19
C MET A 77 -1.59 -6.47 11.37
N CYS A 78 -1.50 -5.55 12.33
CA CYS A 78 -0.25 -4.85 12.62
C CYS A 78 0.84 -5.83 13.10
N VAL A 79 0.51 -6.78 13.98
CA VAL A 79 1.48 -7.78 14.47
C VAL A 79 1.93 -8.72 13.37
N GLU A 80 1.02 -9.18 12.50
CA GLU A 80 1.35 -10.04 11.36
C GLU A 80 2.30 -9.33 10.39
N ASN A 81 1.98 -8.09 9.99
CA ASN A 81 2.86 -7.30 9.12
C ASN A 81 4.24 -7.08 9.76
N LEU A 82 4.30 -6.70 11.05
CA LEU A 82 5.58 -6.51 11.73
C LEU A 82 6.40 -7.80 11.82
N ALA A 83 5.75 -8.94 12.05
CA ALA A 83 6.42 -10.22 12.12
C ALA A 83 6.97 -10.69 10.76
N GLU A 84 6.31 -10.33 9.66
CA GLU A 84 6.81 -10.54 8.30
C GLU A 84 8.03 -9.65 7.99
N GLU A 85 7.96 -8.35 8.30
CA GLU A 85 9.05 -7.40 8.05
C GLU A 85 10.32 -7.71 8.88
N GLU A 86 10.16 -8.20 10.12
CA GLU A 86 11.28 -8.63 10.98
C GLU A 86 11.78 -10.06 10.67
N GLY A 87 11.17 -10.74 9.69
CA GLY A 87 11.54 -12.11 9.30
C GLY A 87 11.25 -13.18 10.35
N LEU A 88 10.40 -12.87 11.34
CA LEU A 88 9.94 -13.83 12.36
C LEU A 88 8.95 -14.84 11.78
N ILE A 89 8.18 -14.39 10.79
CA ILE A 89 7.41 -15.24 9.90
C ILE A 89 8.16 -15.27 8.58
N ALA A 90 8.98 -16.29 8.37
CA ALA A 90 9.46 -16.59 7.03
C ALA A 90 8.24 -17.01 6.20
N GLN A 91 7.92 -16.28 5.14
CA GLN A 91 7.23 -16.92 4.02
C GLN A 91 8.15 -18.07 3.62
N HIS A 92 7.74 -19.33 3.85
CA HIS A 92 8.44 -20.46 3.25
C HIS A 92 8.58 -20.14 1.78
N ALA A 93 9.82 -20.00 1.31
CA ALA A 93 10.11 -19.76 -0.08
C ALA A 93 9.35 -20.82 -0.89
N VAL A 94 8.30 -20.40 -1.60
CA VAL A 94 7.72 -21.26 -2.63
C VAL A 94 8.73 -21.23 -3.76
N GLY A 95 9.50 -22.29 -3.83
CA GLY A 95 10.54 -22.51 -4.82
C GLY A 95 10.87 -23.98 -4.91
N GLU A 96 9.95 -24.76 -5.47
CA GLU A 96 10.21 -25.77 -6.52
C GLU A 96 9.03 -25.78 -7.49
#